data_AF-A0A8H7SSW7-F1
#
_entry.id   AF-A0A8H7SSW7-F1
#
_cell.length_a   1.000
_cell.length_b   1.000
_cell.length_c   1.000
_cell.angle_alpha   90.00
_cell.angle_beta   90.00
_cell.angle_gamma   90.00
#
_symmetry.space_group_name_H-M   'P 1'
#
loop_
_entity.id
_entity.type
_entity.pdbx_description
1 polymer ?
#
loop_
_entity_poly.entity_id
_entity_poly.type
_entity_poly.pdbx_seq_one_letter_code
_entity_poly.pdbx_strand_id
1 'polypeptide(L)'
;MESPNSSQVPQYAPNYFTKSQGINLDEEVKLFTNNKERDKYDNMADLYSIIVLMEHMEKAFIRDSITAEEYTPQCANLIAKYKTTMNFLSDSIVDLETFMNDYKLSCPAAVNRFKIGVPATYEHAIGDHKNDVGKSAKYIAETVLHFITVMDTLRLNRYAVDELHPILADLIQSLNNVPGLTADFEGKQKVRQWLITLHSMKASDEITEEQARQMLFEMDQSHSEFHRLLSGEHKDTSS
;
A
#
# COMPACT_ATOMS: atom_id res chain seq x y z
N MET A 1 3.54 76.33 -44.22
CA MET A 1 2.45 75.47 -43.75
C MET A 1 2.96 74.69 -42.54
N GLU A 2 2.71 75.23 -41.34
CA GLU A 2 2.56 74.48 -40.07
C GLU A 2 1.32 73.56 -40.21
N SER A 3 1.13 72.36 -39.64
CA SER A 3 1.61 71.52 -38.51
C SER A 3 1.17 70.04 -38.81
N PRO A 4 1.21 69.01 -37.93
CA PRO A 4 1.84 68.87 -36.60
C PRO A 4 2.66 67.57 -36.37
N ASN A 5 3.47 67.68 -35.32
CA ASN A 5 4.00 66.65 -34.43
C ASN A 5 2.96 65.60 -33.97
N SER A 6 3.35 64.32 -33.90
CA SER A 6 2.74 63.38 -32.94
C SER A 6 3.71 62.25 -32.56
N SER A 7 4.42 62.49 -31.45
CA SER A 7 4.63 61.55 -30.35
C SER A 7 5.62 60.41 -30.57
N GLN A 8 6.91 60.71 -30.36
CA GLN A 8 7.84 59.68 -29.85
C GLN A 8 7.31 59.20 -28.50
N VAL A 9 6.90 57.93 -28.46
CA VAL A 9 6.47 57.24 -27.25
C VAL A 9 7.62 57.25 -26.23
N PRO A 10 7.42 57.71 -24.98
CA PRO A 10 8.49 57.74 -23.98
C PRO A 10 8.97 56.32 -23.63
N GLN A 11 10.28 56.10 -23.65
CA GLN A 11 10.97 54.83 -23.34
C GLN A 11 10.94 54.42 -21.85
N TYR A 12 9.86 54.72 -21.12
CA TYR A 12 9.70 54.36 -19.70
C TYR A 12 8.62 53.30 -19.43
N ALA A 13 7.94 52.79 -20.47
CA ALA A 13 7.08 51.63 -20.31
C ALA A 13 7.96 50.36 -20.22
N PRO A 14 7.81 49.53 -19.17
CA PRO A 14 8.41 48.20 -19.18
C PRO A 14 7.88 47.46 -20.41
N ASN A 15 8.79 46.97 -21.27
CA ASN A 15 8.40 46.07 -22.34
C ASN A 15 7.92 44.76 -21.71
N TYR A 16 6.61 44.62 -21.52
CA TYR A 16 5.96 43.36 -21.12
C TYR A 16 5.97 42.30 -22.23
N PHE A 17 6.58 42.60 -23.39
CA PHE A 17 6.91 41.62 -24.42
C PHE A 17 8.10 40.75 -23.99
N THR A 18 7.97 40.13 -22.82
CA THR A 18 8.56 38.82 -22.59
C THR A 18 8.02 37.91 -23.69
N LYS A 19 8.89 37.59 -24.63
CA LYS A 19 8.66 36.66 -25.73
C LYS A 19 8.30 35.30 -25.13
N SER A 20 7.03 35.06 -24.79
CA SER A 20 6.55 33.71 -24.44
C SER A 20 6.61 32.90 -25.73
N GLN A 21 7.75 32.26 -25.96
CA GLN A 21 7.93 31.39 -27.11
C GLN A 21 6.86 30.29 -27.06
N GLY A 22 5.91 30.33 -28.01
CA GLY A 22 5.09 29.18 -28.38
C GLY A 22 3.70 29.03 -27.75
N ILE A 23 3.24 29.93 -26.88
CA ILE A 23 1.89 29.85 -26.32
C ILE A 23 0.99 30.85 -27.05
N ASN A 24 0.09 30.33 -27.91
CA ASN A 24 -0.97 31.14 -28.51
C ASN A 24 -2.08 31.31 -27.46
N LEU A 25 -2.30 32.54 -27.00
CA LEU A 25 -3.32 32.87 -25.99
C LEU A 25 -4.75 32.84 -26.56
N ASP A 26 -4.90 32.84 -27.88
CA ASP A 26 -6.20 32.83 -28.56
C ASP A 26 -6.71 31.40 -28.86
N GLU A 27 -5.93 30.36 -28.51
CA GLU A 27 -6.29 28.95 -28.73
C GLU A 27 -6.39 28.18 -27.40
N GLU A 28 -7.50 27.45 -27.22
CA GLU A 28 -7.65 26.56 -26.06
C GLU A 28 -6.67 25.37 -26.14
N VAL A 29 -5.85 25.22 -25.10
CA VAL A 29 -4.94 24.09 -24.98
C VAL A 29 -5.74 22.81 -24.72
N LYS A 30 -5.55 21.81 -25.58
CA LYS A 30 -6.17 20.50 -25.42
C LYS A 30 -5.24 19.55 -24.68
N LEU A 31 -5.80 18.75 -23.77
CA LEU A 31 -5.04 17.75 -23.02
C LEU A 31 -4.51 16.62 -23.92
N PHE A 32 -5.27 16.24 -24.94
CA PHE A 32 -4.92 15.19 -25.91
C PHE A 32 -5.31 15.59 -27.34
N THR A 33 -4.63 14.99 -28.30
CA THR A 33 -4.87 15.21 -29.74
C THR A 33 -5.37 13.96 -30.48
N ASN A 34 -5.24 12.79 -29.87
CA ASN A 34 -5.65 11.51 -30.43
C ASN A 34 -6.22 10.55 -29.36
N ASN A 35 -6.89 9.49 -29.80
CA ASN A 35 -7.54 8.52 -28.90
C ASN A 35 -6.55 7.83 -27.97
N LYS A 36 -5.33 7.51 -28.44
CA LYS A 36 -4.32 6.84 -27.61
C LYS A 36 -3.84 7.74 -26.45
N GLU A 37 -3.64 9.02 -26.71
CA GLU A 37 -3.33 10.01 -25.67
C GLU A 37 -4.48 10.17 -24.69
N ARG A 38 -5.72 10.21 -25.18
CA ARG A 38 -6.91 10.26 -24.32
C ARG A 38 -6.96 9.08 -23.36
N ASP A 39 -6.83 7.85 -23.88
CA ASP A 39 -6.86 6.63 -23.06
C ASP A 39 -5.72 6.64 -22.02
N LYS A 40 -4.54 7.15 -22.38
CA LYS A 40 -3.43 7.34 -21.44
C LYS A 40 -3.83 8.28 -20.29
N TYR A 41 -4.41 9.44 -20.57
CA TYR A 41 -4.82 10.38 -19.52
C TYR A 41 -5.97 9.86 -18.68
N ASP A 42 -6.93 9.14 -19.26
CA ASP A 42 -8.02 8.50 -18.52
C ASP A 42 -7.46 7.47 -17.51
N ASN A 43 -6.51 6.63 -17.95
CA ASN A 43 -5.80 5.69 -17.08
C ASN A 43 -5.00 6.38 -15.95
N MET A 44 -4.34 7.49 -16.27
CA MET A 44 -3.61 8.28 -15.26
C MET A 44 -4.57 8.98 -14.28
N ALA A 45 -5.75 9.40 -14.74
CA ALA A 45 -6.79 9.96 -13.88
C ALA A 45 -7.36 8.90 -12.93
N ASP A 46 -7.52 7.65 -13.38
CA ASP A 46 -7.89 6.53 -12.52
C ASP A 46 -6.84 6.31 -11.41
N LEU A 47 -5.55 6.28 -11.76
CA LEU A 47 -4.47 6.18 -10.76
C LEU A 47 -4.53 7.33 -9.75
N TYR A 48 -4.68 8.57 -10.24
CA TYR A 48 -4.83 9.76 -9.39
C TYR A 48 -6.00 9.59 -8.42
N SER A 49 -7.15 9.13 -8.90
CA SER A 49 -8.35 8.93 -8.09
C SER A 49 -8.14 7.86 -7.00
N ILE A 50 -7.46 6.75 -7.33
CA ILE A 50 -7.14 5.67 -6.39
C ILE A 50 -6.25 6.20 -5.26
N ILE A 51 -5.22 6.99 -5.58
CA ILE A 51 -4.29 7.56 -4.59
C ILE A 51 -5.02 8.50 -3.64
N VAL A 52 -5.82 9.44 -4.20
CA VAL A 52 -6.58 10.40 -3.39
C VAL A 52 -7.62 9.70 -2.52
N LEU A 53 -8.30 8.69 -3.05
CA LEU A 53 -9.29 7.92 -2.30
C LEU A 53 -8.63 7.16 -1.14
N MET A 54 -7.49 6.50 -1.37
CA MET A 54 -6.78 5.82 -0.30
C MET A 54 -6.35 6.77 0.82
N GLU A 55 -5.86 7.97 0.48
CA GLU A 55 -5.48 8.98 1.47
C GLU A 55 -6.66 9.38 2.37
N HIS A 56 -7.84 9.58 1.79
CA HIS A 56 -9.04 9.94 2.53
C HIS A 56 -9.54 8.78 3.40
N MET A 57 -9.48 7.56 2.87
CA MET A 57 -9.91 6.36 3.59
C MET A 57 -9.00 6.05 4.78
N GLU A 58 -7.67 6.14 4.63
CA GLU A 58 -6.72 6.01 5.77
C GLU A 58 -7.02 7.06 6.85
N LYS A 59 -7.20 8.33 6.45
CA LYS A 59 -7.54 9.40 7.39
C LYS A 59 -8.89 9.21 8.07
N ALA A 60 -9.89 8.71 7.35
CA ALA A 60 -11.21 8.43 7.90
C ALA A 60 -11.12 7.31 8.95
N PHE A 61 -10.33 6.27 8.69
CA PHE A 61 -10.09 5.20 9.65
C PHE A 61 -9.35 5.69 10.90
N ILE A 62 -8.28 6.49 10.74
CA ILE A 62 -7.54 7.09 11.86
C ILE A 62 -8.42 8.01 12.73
N ARG A 63 -9.46 8.61 12.14
CA ARG A 63 -10.43 9.48 12.82
C ARG A 63 -11.66 8.74 13.32
N ASP A 64 -11.63 7.40 13.35
CA ASP A 64 -12.74 6.54 13.76
C ASP A 64 -14.07 6.84 13.04
N SER A 65 -14.00 7.34 11.80
CA SER A 65 -15.18 7.69 10.99
C SER A 65 -15.74 6.50 10.21
N ILE A 66 -14.95 5.43 10.08
CA ILE A 66 -15.32 4.16 9.46
C ILE A 66 -14.82 3.01 10.33
N THR A 67 -15.54 1.89 10.35
CA THR A 67 -15.19 0.73 11.18
C THR A 67 -14.10 -0.13 10.53
N ALA A 68 -13.44 -0.97 11.32
CA ALA A 68 -12.44 -1.93 10.80
C ALA A 68 -13.04 -2.93 9.80
N GLU A 69 -14.30 -3.32 10.00
CA GLU A 69 -15.03 -4.24 9.13
C GLU A 69 -15.32 -3.62 7.75
N GLU A 70 -15.58 -2.30 7.70
CA GLU A 70 -15.79 -1.57 6.44
C GLU A 70 -14.45 -1.22 5.76
N TYR A 71 -13.47 -0.78 6.55
CA TYR A 71 -12.16 -0.32 6.07
C TYR A 71 -11.36 -1.45 5.42
N THR A 72 -11.25 -2.60 6.10
CA THR A 72 -10.36 -3.69 5.69
C THR A 72 -10.59 -4.18 4.25
N PRO A 73 -11.81 -4.60 3.86
CA PRO A 73 -12.06 -5.10 2.51
C PRO A 73 -11.91 -4.00 1.45
N GLN A 74 -12.30 -2.76 1.75
CA GLN A 74 -12.16 -1.64 0.83
C GLN A 74 -10.69 -1.27 0.61
N CYS A 75 -9.89 -1.29 1.67
CA CYS A 75 -8.45 -1.07 1.59
C CYS A 75 -7.75 -2.14 0.75
N ALA A 76 -8.04 -3.42 1.01
CA ALA A 76 -7.50 -4.52 0.21
C ALA A 76 -7.88 -4.39 -1.28
N ASN A 77 -9.13 -4.02 -1.56
CA ASN A 77 -9.60 -3.80 -2.93
C ASN A 77 -8.88 -2.63 -3.63
N LEU A 78 -8.66 -1.51 -2.93
CA LEU A 78 -7.94 -0.37 -3.48
C LEU A 78 -6.46 -0.66 -3.73
N ILE A 79 -5.82 -1.42 -2.85
CA ILE A 79 -4.44 -1.90 -3.05
C ILE A 79 -4.35 -2.77 -4.32
N ALA A 80 -5.30 -3.70 -4.50
CA ALA A 80 -5.35 -4.54 -5.69
C ALA A 80 -5.54 -3.72 -6.98
N LYS A 81 -6.50 -2.77 -6.97
CA LYS A 81 -6.72 -1.83 -8.08
C LYS A 81 -5.47 -1.02 -8.39
N TYR A 82 -4.81 -0.48 -7.39
CA TYR A 82 -3.55 0.25 -7.55
C TYR A 82 -2.49 -0.61 -8.26
N LYS A 83 -2.27 -1.85 -7.83
CA LYS A 83 -1.32 -2.76 -8.48
C LYS A 83 -1.68 -3.00 -9.96
N THR A 84 -2.95 -3.29 -10.24
CA THR A 84 -3.42 -3.48 -11.62
C THR A 84 -3.18 -2.22 -12.46
N THR A 85 -3.53 -1.04 -11.93
CA THR A 85 -3.33 0.25 -12.60
C THR A 85 -1.87 0.54 -12.88
N MET A 86 -0.99 0.27 -11.91
CA MET A 86 0.44 0.50 -12.08
C MET A 86 1.07 -0.45 -13.12
N ASN A 87 0.58 -1.69 -13.22
CA ASN A 87 1.08 -2.64 -14.21
C ASN A 87 0.83 -2.20 -15.64
N PHE A 88 -0.37 -1.72 -15.98
CA PHE A 88 -0.66 -1.28 -17.35
C PHE A 88 -0.17 0.15 -17.66
N LEU A 89 0.17 0.94 -16.64
CA LEU A 89 0.81 2.26 -16.80
C LEU A 89 2.34 2.20 -16.79
N SER A 90 2.94 1.01 -16.75
CA SER A 90 4.40 0.82 -16.67
C SER A 90 5.18 1.49 -17.82
N ASP A 91 4.59 1.63 -19.01
CA ASP A 91 5.19 2.35 -20.13
C ASP A 91 5.20 3.88 -19.97
N SER A 92 4.33 4.41 -19.10
CA SER A 92 4.10 5.86 -18.93
C SER A 92 4.55 6.40 -17.58
N ILE A 93 4.67 5.54 -16.57
CA ILE A 93 4.99 5.93 -15.19
C ILE A 93 6.08 5.00 -14.67
N VAL A 94 7.18 5.58 -14.21
CA VAL A 94 8.32 4.84 -13.64
C VAL A 94 7.99 4.33 -12.24
N ASP A 95 7.57 5.23 -11.36
CA ASP A 95 7.19 4.92 -9.98
C ASP A 95 6.12 5.88 -9.46
N LEU A 96 5.52 5.49 -8.33
CA LEU A 96 4.47 6.25 -7.66
C LEU A 96 4.94 7.63 -7.19
N GLU A 97 6.18 7.73 -6.70
CA GLU A 97 6.71 8.97 -6.12
C GLU A 97 6.89 10.05 -7.19
N THR A 98 7.39 9.68 -8.36
CA THR A 98 7.52 10.56 -9.53
C THR A 98 6.15 11.06 -9.99
N PHE A 99 5.18 10.15 -10.13
CA PHE A 99 3.81 10.53 -10.50
C PHE A 99 3.21 11.53 -9.50
N MET A 100 3.37 11.28 -8.20
CA MET A 100 2.84 12.18 -7.17
C MET A 100 3.52 13.54 -7.19
N ASN A 101 4.82 13.60 -7.47
CA ASN A 101 5.54 14.87 -7.61
C ASN A 101 5.07 15.66 -8.85
N ASP A 102 4.93 14.99 -10.00
CA ASP A 102 4.50 15.61 -11.26
C ASP A 102 3.10 16.23 -11.14
N TYR A 103 2.18 15.52 -10.48
CA TYR A 103 0.80 15.97 -10.26
C TYR A 103 0.58 16.69 -8.93
N LYS A 104 1.66 16.96 -8.17
CA LYS A 104 1.64 17.70 -6.90
C LYS A 104 0.68 17.11 -5.85
N LEU A 105 0.61 15.78 -5.80
CA LEU A 105 -0.18 15.02 -4.83
C LEU A 105 0.54 14.92 -3.48
N SER A 106 -0.06 15.48 -2.43
CA SER A 106 0.40 15.30 -1.05
C SER A 106 -0.46 14.25 -0.35
N CYS A 107 -0.12 12.97 -0.56
CA CYS A 107 -0.85 11.82 -0.01
C CYS A 107 0.08 10.86 0.75
N PRO A 108 0.66 11.28 1.90
CA PRO A 108 1.64 10.46 2.63
C PRO A 108 1.05 9.17 3.21
N ALA A 109 -0.22 9.15 3.63
CA ALA A 109 -0.85 7.96 4.18
C ALA A 109 -1.07 6.91 3.08
N ALA A 110 -1.51 7.35 1.90
CA ALA A 110 -1.67 6.48 0.74
C ALA A 110 -0.35 5.84 0.30
N VAL A 111 0.72 6.63 0.18
CA VAL A 111 2.06 6.12 -0.19
C VAL A 111 2.52 5.04 0.79
N ASN A 112 2.37 5.29 2.09
CA ASN A 112 2.74 4.31 3.10
C ASN A 112 1.91 3.02 2.96
N ARG A 113 0.59 3.14 2.77
CA ARG A 113 -0.30 1.98 2.59
C ARG A 113 0.03 1.17 1.34
N PHE A 114 0.30 1.81 0.20
CA PHE A 114 0.69 1.11 -1.03
C PHE A 114 2.07 0.44 -0.93
N LYS A 115 3.01 1.03 -0.18
CA LYS A 115 4.31 0.39 0.10
C LYS A 115 4.18 -0.84 0.99
N ILE A 116 3.32 -0.77 2.00
CA ILE A 116 3.09 -1.86 2.95
C ILE A 116 2.28 -2.99 2.29
N GLY A 117 1.31 -2.64 1.46
CA GLY A 117 0.57 -3.60 0.64
C GLY A 117 -0.53 -4.39 1.35
N VAL A 118 -0.78 -4.11 2.63
CA VAL A 118 -1.88 -4.68 3.42
C VAL A 118 -2.59 -3.59 4.25
N PRO A 119 -3.87 -3.76 4.62
CA PRO A 119 -4.61 -2.78 5.44
C PRO A 119 -4.01 -2.54 6.83
N ALA A 120 -4.28 -1.38 7.45
CA ALA A 120 -3.79 -1.01 8.78
C ALA A 120 -4.18 -1.99 9.89
N THR A 121 -5.34 -2.64 9.74
CA THR A 121 -5.87 -3.68 10.65
C THR A 121 -4.99 -4.94 10.71
N TYR A 122 -4.11 -5.12 9.72
CA TYR A 122 -3.12 -6.19 9.68
C TYR A 122 -1.86 -5.78 10.46
N GLU A 123 -1.61 -4.48 10.58
CA GLU A 123 -0.45 -3.94 11.31
C GLU A 123 -0.71 -3.74 12.80
N HIS A 124 -1.93 -3.35 13.14
CA HIS A 124 -2.33 -3.07 14.52
C HIS A 124 -3.56 -3.91 14.81
N ALA A 125 -3.52 -4.69 15.90
CA ALA A 125 -4.69 -5.41 16.35
C ALA A 125 -5.78 -4.39 16.75
N ILE A 126 -6.84 -4.28 15.94
CA ILE A 126 -7.96 -3.38 16.18
C ILE A 126 -9.03 -4.20 16.92
N GLY A 127 -8.98 -4.21 18.25
CA GLY A 127 -10.00 -4.87 19.06
C GLY A 127 -9.54 -5.24 20.46
N ASP A 128 -10.35 -4.91 21.47
CA ASP A 128 -10.17 -5.41 22.84
C ASP A 128 -10.76 -6.83 22.93
N HIS A 129 -10.09 -7.80 22.30
CA HIS A 129 -10.52 -9.21 22.27
C HIS A 129 -10.38 -9.94 23.63
N LYS A 130 -10.12 -9.20 24.71
CA LYS A 130 -9.91 -9.72 26.07
C LYS A 130 -11.10 -10.50 26.63
N ASN A 131 -12.31 -10.30 26.10
CA ASN A 131 -13.54 -10.89 26.67
C ASN A 131 -14.15 -12.03 25.84
N ASP A 132 -13.55 -12.45 24.72
CA ASP A 132 -14.15 -13.44 23.81
C ASP A 132 -13.48 -14.82 23.91
N VAL A 133 -13.49 -15.39 25.12
CA VAL A 133 -12.85 -16.70 25.45
C VAL A 133 -13.36 -17.82 24.54
N GLY A 134 -14.63 -17.74 24.11
CA GLY A 134 -15.24 -18.70 23.17
C GLY A 134 -14.65 -18.63 21.75
N LYS A 135 -14.19 -17.45 21.30
CA LYS A 135 -13.48 -17.30 20.02
C LYS A 135 -11.97 -17.49 20.15
N SER A 136 -11.41 -17.44 21.35
CA SER A 136 -9.98 -17.66 21.59
C SER A 136 -9.49 -18.99 21.02
N ALA A 137 -10.19 -20.09 21.30
CA ALA A 137 -9.81 -21.41 20.79
C ALA A 137 -9.89 -21.48 19.25
N LYS A 138 -10.89 -20.80 18.66
CA LYS A 138 -11.03 -20.68 17.21
C LYS A 138 -9.83 -19.93 16.60
N TYR A 139 -9.50 -18.74 17.12
CA TYR A 139 -8.39 -17.94 16.58
C TYR A 139 -7.03 -18.61 16.79
N ILE A 140 -6.84 -19.32 17.89
CA ILE A 140 -5.65 -20.15 18.11
C ILE A 140 -5.57 -21.26 17.06
N ALA A 141 -6.66 -22.00 16.85
CA ALA A 141 -6.68 -23.09 15.87
C ALA A 141 -6.47 -22.58 14.43
N GLU A 142 -7.09 -21.45 14.05
CA GLU A 142 -6.86 -20.78 12.76
C GLU A 142 -5.40 -20.35 12.61
N THR A 143 -4.80 -19.75 13.65
CA THR A 143 -3.40 -19.34 13.63
C THR A 143 -2.45 -20.53 13.42
N VAL A 144 -2.66 -21.62 14.15
CA VAL A 144 -1.87 -22.86 13.99
C VAL A 144 -2.05 -23.43 12.58
N LEU A 145 -3.29 -23.47 12.07
CA LEU A 145 -3.58 -23.90 10.71
C LEU A 145 -2.81 -23.06 9.67
N HIS A 146 -2.83 -21.74 9.78
CA HIS A 146 -2.14 -20.86 8.83
C HIS A 146 -0.62 -21.01 8.93
N PHE A 147 -0.04 -21.16 10.12
CA PHE A 147 1.39 -21.47 10.27
C PHE A 147 1.76 -22.76 9.53
N ILE A 148 1.03 -23.84 9.79
CA ILE A 148 1.26 -25.13 9.12
C ILE A 148 1.12 -24.98 7.61
N THR A 149 0.08 -24.27 7.15
CA THR A 149 -0.18 -24.06 5.72
C THR A 149 0.97 -23.32 5.04
N VAL A 150 1.50 -22.23 5.64
CA VAL A 150 2.68 -21.53 5.10
C VAL A 150 3.89 -22.46 5.05
N MET A 151 4.19 -23.14 6.16
CA MET A 151 5.36 -24.02 6.25
C MET A 151 5.30 -25.18 5.25
N ASP A 152 4.13 -25.81 5.09
CA ASP A 152 3.93 -26.90 4.14
C ASP A 152 4.01 -26.41 2.69
N THR A 153 3.45 -25.23 2.40
CA THR A 153 3.56 -24.60 1.07
C THR A 153 5.03 -24.40 0.70
N LEU A 154 5.84 -23.87 1.62
CA LEU A 154 7.28 -23.72 1.42
C LEU A 154 7.99 -25.07 1.25
N ARG A 155 7.67 -26.07 2.08
CA ARG A 155 8.27 -27.42 1.98
C ARG A 155 7.91 -28.15 0.68
N LEU A 156 6.77 -27.81 0.07
CA LEU A 156 6.33 -28.32 -1.22
C LEU A 156 6.94 -27.56 -2.42
N ASN A 157 7.87 -26.63 -2.18
CA ASN A 157 8.50 -25.77 -3.19
C ASN A 157 7.50 -24.90 -3.97
N ARG A 158 6.42 -24.48 -3.30
CA ARG A 158 5.45 -23.53 -3.86
C ARG A 158 5.85 -22.12 -3.44
N TYR A 159 6.57 -21.44 -4.33
CA TYR A 159 7.25 -20.17 -4.03
C TYR A 159 6.64 -18.96 -4.71
N ALA A 160 5.57 -19.15 -5.48
CA ALA A 160 4.90 -18.07 -6.18
C ALA A 160 4.23 -17.09 -5.21
N VAL A 161 4.34 -15.80 -5.52
CA VAL A 161 3.81 -14.71 -4.69
C VAL A 161 2.30 -14.81 -4.53
N ASP A 162 1.56 -15.16 -5.59
CA ASP A 162 0.10 -15.33 -5.55
C ASP A 162 -0.37 -16.52 -4.70
N GLU A 163 0.50 -17.51 -4.47
CA GLU A 163 0.25 -18.62 -3.57
C GLU A 163 0.60 -18.26 -2.11
N LEU A 164 1.76 -17.63 -1.88
CA LEU A 164 2.25 -17.32 -0.54
C LEU A 164 1.54 -16.13 0.12
N HIS A 165 1.27 -15.07 -0.65
CA HIS A 165 0.75 -13.81 -0.10
C HIS A 165 -0.63 -13.97 0.58
N PRO A 166 -1.63 -14.67 0.01
CA PRO A 166 -2.92 -14.87 0.69
C PRO A 166 -2.76 -15.60 2.03
N ILE A 167 -1.92 -16.64 2.08
CA ILE A 167 -1.73 -17.45 3.29
C ILE A 167 -1.08 -16.62 4.41
N LEU A 168 -0.08 -15.80 4.07
CA LEU A 168 0.56 -14.90 5.04
C LEU A 168 -0.40 -13.79 5.53
N ALA A 169 -1.30 -13.32 4.66
CA ALA A 169 -2.31 -12.34 5.01
C ALA A 169 -3.32 -12.92 6.03
N ASP A 170 -3.76 -14.17 5.82
CA ASP A 170 -4.62 -14.87 6.77
C ASP A 170 -3.90 -15.18 8.09
N LEU A 171 -2.60 -15.51 8.03
CA LEU A 171 -1.77 -15.73 9.21
C LEU A 171 -1.67 -14.48 10.08
N ILE A 172 -1.33 -13.31 9.52
CA ILE A 172 -1.22 -12.08 10.32
C ILE A 172 -2.57 -11.65 10.89
N GLN A 173 -3.66 -11.84 10.13
CA GLN A 173 -5.01 -11.53 10.59
C GLN A 173 -5.41 -12.43 11.77
N SER A 174 -5.18 -13.74 11.67
CA SER A 174 -5.45 -14.67 12.77
C SER A 174 -4.60 -14.37 14.00
N LEU A 175 -3.31 -14.06 13.84
CA LEU A 175 -2.42 -13.61 14.92
C LEU A 175 -2.93 -12.36 15.63
N ASN A 176 -3.51 -11.39 14.91
CA ASN A 176 -4.05 -10.17 15.51
C ASN A 176 -5.32 -10.42 16.32
N ASN A 177 -6.04 -11.51 16.05
CA ASN A 177 -7.28 -11.86 16.73
C ASN A 177 -7.06 -12.75 17.97
N VAL A 178 -5.87 -13.34 18.16
CA VAL A 178 -5.57 -14.19 19.33
C VAL A 178 -5.60 -13.38 20.62
N PRO A 179 -6.53 -13.64 21.56
CA PRO A 179 -6.58 -12.93 22.83
C PRO A 179 -5.32 -13.18 23.67
N GLY A 180 -4.76 -12.12 24.26
CA GLY A 180 -3.58 -12.22 25.12
C GLY A 180 -2.24 -12.26 24.38
N LEU A 181 -2.24 -12.37 23.04
CA LEU A 181 -1.02 -12.21 22.26
C LEU A 181 -0.65 -10.72 22.18
N THR A 182 0.54 -10.38 22.65
CA THR A 182 0.99 -8.99 22.69
C THR A 182 1.16 -8.40 21.28
N ALA A 183 1.13 -7.07 21.19
CA ALA A 183 1.30 -6.36 19.91
C ALA A 183 2.75 -6.43 19.39
N ASP A 184 3.71 -6.64 20.28
CA ASP A 184 5.15 -6.76 20.04
C ASP A 184 5.61 -8.20 19.79
N PHE A 185 4.68 -9.17 19.68
CA PHE A 185 5.03 -10.54 19.33
C PHE A 185 5.84 -10.59 18.02
N GLU A 186 7.06 -11.10 18.09
CA GLU A 186 8.05 -11.08 17.00
C GLU A 186 7.51 -11.75 15.73
N GLY A 187 6.71 -12.81 15.88
CA GLY A 187 6.09 -13.49 14.74
C GLY A 187 5.19 -12.58 13.89
N LYS A 188 4.49 -11.61 14.49
CA LYS A 188 3.71 -10.62 13.71
C LYS A 188 4.61 -9.75 12.85
N GLN A 189 5.79 -9.37 13.36
CA GLN A 189 6.74 -8.55 12.63
C GLN A 189 7.36 -9.32 11.45
N LYS A 190 7.73 -10.59 11.66
CA LYS A 190 8.27 -11.47 10.61
C LYS A 190 7.27 -11.67 9.47
N VAL A 191 6.02 -12.04 9.79
CA VAL A 191 4.96 -12.23 8.78
C VAL A 191 4.72 -10.95 7.99
N ARG A 192 4.71 -9.78 8.67
CA ARG A 192 4.58 -8.48 7.99
C ARG A 192 5.73 -8.19 7.04
N GLN A 193 6.96 -8.44 7.47
CA GLN A 193 8.14 -8.20 6.63
C GLN A 193 8.09 -9.05 5.35
N TRP A 194 7.63 -10.29 5.44
CA TRP A 194 7.42 -11.13 4.26
C TRP A 194 6.29 -10.64 3.37
N LEU A 195 5.16 -10.19 3.93
CA LEU A 195 4.08 -9.59 3.16
C LEU A 195 4.56 -8.37 2.37
N ILE A 196 5.34 -7.48 2.99
CA ILE A 196 5.93 -6.31 2.32
C ILE A 196 6.88 -6.75 1.19
N THR A 197 7.71 -7.75 1.48
CA THR A 197 8.66 -8.30 0.50
C THR A 197 7.93 -8.87 -0.71
N LEU A 198 6.94 -9.73 -0.50
CA LEU A 198 6.12 -10.30 -1.57
C LEU A 198 5.29 -9.23 -2.29
N HIS A 199 4.86 -8.18 -1.59
CA HIS A 199 4.11 -7.10 -2.20
C HIS A 199 4.94 -6.32 -3.22
N SER A 200 6.26 -6.19 -2.99
CA SER A 200 7.20 -5.55 -3.92
C SER A 200 7.48 -6.37 -5.20
N MET A 201 7.04 -7.63 -5.23
CA MET A 201 7.19 -8.55 -6.36
C MET A 201 5.89 -8.65 -7.18
N LYS A 202 5.99 -9.14 -8.42
CA LYS A 202 4.80 -9.46 -9.23
C LYS A 202 4.16 -10.75 -8.72
N ALA A 203 2.86 -10.89 -8.95
CA ALA A 203 2.10 -12.09 -8.56
C ALA A 203 2.70 -13.39 -9.11
N SER A 204 3.27 -13.34 -10.33
CA SER A 204 3.91 -14.49 -10.99
C SER A 204 5.36 -14.71 -10.59
N ASP A 205 5.97 -13.80 -9.83
CA ASP A 205 7.35 -13.95 -9.41
C ASP A 205 7.42 -14.98 -8.28
N GLU A 206 8.56 -15.66 -8.18
CA GLU A 206 8.84 -16.62 -7.12
C GLU A 206 9.94 -16.08 -6.19
N ILE A 207 9.83 -16.39 -4.89
CA ILE A 207 10.95 -16.18 -3.98
C ILE A 207 12.06 -17.20 -4.26
N THR A 208 13.30 -16.80 -3.99
CA THR A 208 14.45 -17.70 -4.13
C THR A 208 14.42 -18.83 -3.11
N GLU A 209 15.10 -19.94 -3.39
CA GLU A 209 15.20 -21.06 -2.44
C GLU A 209 15.83 -20.63 -1.11
N GLU A 210 16.77 -19.68 -1.14
CA GLU A 210 17.37 -19.10 0.06
C GLU A 210 16.35 -18.31 0.88
N GLN A 211 15.55 -17.45 0.23
CA GLN A 211 14.45 -16.73 0.88
C GLN A 211 13.40 -17.69 1.43
N ALA A 212 13.06 -18.75 0.71
CA ALA A 212 12.12 -19.76 1.17
C ALA A 212 12.62 -20.50 2.43
N ARG A 213 13.90 -20.88 2.48
CA ARG A 213 14.52 -21.48 3.66
C ARG A 213 14.53 -20.52 4.84
N GLN A 214 14.84 -19.24 4.60
CA GLN A 214 14.80 -18.21 5.64
C GLN A 214 13.38 -17.99 6.17
N MET A 215 12.39 -17.86 5.27
CA MET A 215 10.97 -17.73 5.65
C MET A 215 10.51 -18.94 6.45
N LEU A 216 10.84 -20.16 6.02
CA LEU A 216 10.49 -21.39 6.72
C LEU A 216 11.06 -21.41 8.13
N PHE A 217 12.36 -21.09 8.28
CA PHE A 217 13.01 -21.00 9.59
C PHE A 217 12.33 -19.98 10.51
N GLU A 218 12.03 -18.78 10.00
CA GLU A 218 11.35 -17.73 10.75
C GLU A 218 9.92 -18.11 11.14
N MET A 219 9.18 -18.82 10.27
CA MET A 219 7.85 -19.33 10.56
C MET A 219 7.87 -20.46 11.58
N ASP A 220 8.81 -21.41 11.48
CA ASP A 220 9.00 -22.49 12.46
C ASP A 220 9.35 -21.92 13.85
N GLN A 221 10.22 -20.90 13.91
CA GLN A 221 10.56 -20.20 15.15
C GLN A 221 9.34 -19.47 15.73
N SER A 222 8.62 -18.71 14.91
CA SER A 222 7.43 -17.96 15.33
C SER A 222 6.32 -18.88 15.81
N HIS A 223 6.10 -20.01 15.12
CA HIS A 223 5.13 -21.02 15.52
C HIS A 223 5.51 -21.68 16.85
N SER A 224 6.80 -22.01 17.05
CA SER A 224 7.30 -22.58 18.31
C SER A 224 7.12 -21.62 19.48
N GLU A 225 7.43 -20.34 19.27
CA GLU A 225 7.23 -19.30 20.28
C GLU A 225 5.75 -19.08 20.59
N PHE A 226 4.91 -19.04 19.56
CA PHE A 226 3.45 -18.96 19.71
C PHE A 226 2.93 -20.13 20.55
N HIS A 227 3.35 -21.37 20.25
CA HIS A 227 2.98 -22.54 21.04
C HIS A 227 3.45 -22.45 22.49
N ARG A 228 4.66 -21.94 22.74
CA ARG A 228 5.21 -21.71 24.09
C ARG A 228 4.41 -20.68 24.89
N LEU A 229 3.93 -19.62 24.22
CA LEU A 229 3.06 -18.62 24.85
C LEU A 229 1.72 -19.24 25.25
N LEU A 230 1.15 -20.11 24.42
CA LEU A 230 -0.11 -20.81 24.70
C LEU A 230 0.03 -21.87 25.81
N SER A 231 1.18 -22.53 25.94
CA SER A 231 1.43 -23.50 27.00
C SER A 231 1.68 -22.85 28.38
N GLY A 232 1.74 -21.52 28.46
CA GLY A 232 1.94 -20.80 29.72
C GLY A 232 3.37 -20.89 30.26
N GLU A 233 4.35 -21.24 29.44
CA GLU A 233 5.76 -21.37 29.86
C GLU A 233 6.50 -20.03 30.02
N HIS A 234 5.79 -18.91 30.04
CA HIS A 234 6.36 -17.64 30.48
C HIS A 234 6.48 -17.64 32.02
N LYS A 235 7.47 -18.37 32.54
CA LYS A 235 7.93 -18.11 33.91
C LYS A 235 8.41 -16.68 33.98
N ASP A 236 7.79 -15.92 34.88
CA ASP A 236 8.25 -14.64 35.39
C ASP A 236 9.77 -14.64 35.55
N THR A 237 10.46 -13.95 34.66
CA THR A 237 11.86 -13.55 34.85
C THR A 237 11.88 -12.04 35.03
N SER A 238 11.28 -11.61 36.13
CA SER A 238 11.49 -10.30 36.74
C SER A 238 11.15 -10.40 38.23
N SER A 239 12.12 -10.87 39.01
CA SER A 239 12.29 -10.54 40.42
C SER A 239 13.52 -9.66 40.56
#